data_AF-A0A327U0H2-F1
#
_entry.id   AF-A0A327U0H2-F1
#
_cell.length_a   1.000
_cell.length_b   1.000
_cell.length_c   1.000
_cell.angle_alpha   90.00
_cell.angle_beta   90.00
_cell.angle_gamma   90.00
#
_symmetry.space_group_name_H-M   'P 1'
#
loop_
_entity.id
_entity.type
_entity.pdbx_description
1 polymer ?
#
loop_
_entity_poly.entity_id
_entity_poly.type
_entity_poly.pdbx_seq_one_letter_code
_entity_poly.pdbx_strand_id
1 'polypeptide(L)'
;MTAREDLYSVAAQDMPVDHNEVDEAIDAFARELTGKVRALHRPVEHRGRTICAECSAWAGGSTDKPPADHPCNTIKALGGQEAS
;
A
#
# COMPACT_ATOMS: atom_id res chain seq x y z
N MET A 1 -15.64 27.49 40.05
CA MET A 1 -14.65 26.68 39.32
C MET A 1 -13.75 26.04 40.34
N THR A 2 -13.67 24.71 40.35
CA THR A 2 -12.85 23.96 41.28
C THR A 2 -11.50 23.63 40.65
N ALA A 3 -10.42 23.58 41.45
CA ALA A 3 -9.08 23.24 40.97
C ALA A 3 -9.00 21.90 40.22
N ARG A 4 -9.96 21.00 40.47
CA ARG A 4 -10.11 19.73 39.77
C ARG A 4 -10.61 19.90 38.33
N GLU A 5 -11.54 20.81 38.09
CA GLU A 5 -12.06 21.11 36.74
C GLU A 5 -10.97 21.80 35.89
N ASP A 6 -10.17 22.68 36.51
CA ASP A 6 -9.08 23.37 35.83
C ASP A 6 -7.92 22.42 35.46
N LEU A 7 -7.55 21.50 36.36
CA LEU A 7 -6.55 20.46 36.07
C LEU A 7 -6.98 19.51 34.94
N TYR A 8 -8.28 19.19 34.86
CA TYR A 8 -8.83 18.35 33.79
C TYR A 8 -8.83 19.08 32.43
N SER A 9 -9.08 20.39 32.44
CA SER A 9 -9.05 21.23 31.24
C SER A 9 -7.62 21.40 30.70
N VAL A 10 -6.64 21.60 31.58
CA VAL A 10 -5.21 21.69 31.20
C VAL A 10 -4.68 20.35 30.68
N ALA A 11 -5.01 19.23 31.33
CA ALA A 11 -4.60 17.91 30.87
C ALA A 11 -5.21 17.53 29.51
N ALA A 12 -6.40 18.06 29.18
CA ALA A 12 -7.03 17.86 27.87
C ALA A 12 -6.43 18.75 26.76
N GLN A 13 -5.66 19.79 27.13
CA GLN A 13 -5.06 20.75 26.18
C GLN A 13 -3.64 20.37 25.73
N ASP A 14 -2.95 19.45 26.40
CA ASP A 14 -1.47 19.40 26.35
C ASP A 14 -0.83 18.30 25.50
N MET A 15 -1.51 17.84 24.44
CA MET A 15 -0.88 17.05 23.36
C MET A 15 -1.53 17.42 22.01
N PRO A 16 -1.26 18.62 21.45
CA PRO A 16 -1.69 18.90 20.08
C PRO A 16 -0.93 17.96 19.13
N VAL A 17 -1.61 16.94 18.62
CA VAL A 17 -1.12 16.13 17.51
C VAL A 17 -1.17 17.03 16.28
N ASP A 18 -0.02 17.28 15.66
CA ASP A 18 -0.01 17.92 14.34
C ASP A 18 -0.53 16.91 13.33
N HIS A 19 -1.82 17.04 12.99
CA HIS A 19 -2.48 16.16 12.04
C HIS A 19 -1.83 16.21 10.65
N ASN A 20 -1.17 17.32 10.28
CA ASN A 20 -0.49 17.39 8.99
C ASN A 20 0.75 16.48 8.96
N GLU A 21 1.55 16.48 10.03
CA GLU A 21 2.72 15.59 10.13
C GLU A 21 2.30 14.11 10.10
N VAL A 22 1.17 13.79 10.76
CA VAL A 22 0.61 12.44 10.73
C VAL A 22 0.13 12.06 9.33
N ASP A 23 -0.58 12.96 8.64
CA ASP A 23 -1.08 12.72 7.28
C ASP A 23 0.09 12.52 6.29
N GLU A 24 1.15 13.34 6.39
CA GLU A 24 2.37 13.18 5.58
C GLU A 24 3.07 11.84 5.82
N ALA A 25 3.15 11.41 7.08
CA ALA A 25 3.73 10.10 7.43
C ALA A 25 2.90 8.93 6.88
N ILE A 26 1.57 9.03 6.95
CA ILE A 26 0.65 8.04 6.37
C ILE A 26 0.83 7.94 4.86
N ASP A 27 0.91 9.08 4.17
CA ASP A 27 1.11 9.15 2.72
C ASP A 27 2.46 8.55 2.30
N ALA A 28 3.54 8.88 3.04
CA ALA A 28 4.86 8.32 2.80
C ALA A 28 4.85 6.78 2.95
N PHE A 29 4.25 6.28 4.02
CA PHE A 29 4.11 4.86 4.27
C PHE A 29 3.27 4.15 3.19
N ALA A 30 2.16 4.75 2.78
CA ALA A 30 1.29 4.21 1.74
C ALA A 30 2.01 4.10 0.38
N ARG A 31 2.83 5.10 0.03
CA ARG A 31 3.68 5.05 -1.18
C ARG A 31 4.72 3.93 -1.10
N GLU A 32 5.40 3.79 0.04
CA GLU A 32 6.38 2.72 0.25
C GLU A 32 5.75 1.33 0.12
N LEU A 33 4.61 1.12 0.78
CA LEU A 33 3.87 -0.14 0.69
C LEU A 33 3.40 -0.43 -0.73
N THR A 34 2.88 0.58 -1.43
CA THR A 34 2.47 0.46 -2.84
C THR A 34 3.65 0.01 -3.71
N GLY A 35 4.83 0.60 -3.52
CA GLY A 35 6.06 0.19 -4.21
C GLY A 35 6.43 -1.25 -3.92
N LYS A 36 6.38 -1.68 -2.65
CA LYS A 36 6.65 -3.07 -2.25
C LYS A 36 5.67 -4.06 -2.88
N VAL A 37 4.38 -3.73 -2.94
CA VAL A 37 3.39 -4.59 -3.59
C VAL A 37 3.65 -4.69 -5.09
N ARG A 38 3.98 -3.57 -5.76
CA ARG A 38 4.35 -3.60 -7.19
C ARG A 38 5.58 -4.46 -7.46
N ALA A 39 6.61 -4.34 -6.61
CA ALA A 39 7.83 -5.15 -6.73
C ALA A 39 7.57 -6.65 -6.49
N LEU A 40 6.65 -6.98 -5.59
CA LEU A 40 6.26 -8.36 -5.33
C LEU A 40 5.56 -8.98 -6.54
N HIS A 41 4.65 -8.27 -7.20
CA HIS A 41 3.88 -8.77 -8.35
C HIS A 41 4.66 -8.64 -9.66
N ARG A 42 5.56 -9.57 -9.90
CA ARG A 42 6.52 -9.53 -11.01
C ARG A 42 5.88 -9.96 -12.33
N PRO A 43 6.16 -9.25 -13.45
CA PRO A 43 5.82 -9.72 -14.78
C PRO A 43 6.78 -10.83 -15.22
N VAL A 44 6.25 -11.90 -15.81
CA VAL A 44 7.04 -12.95 -16.47
C VAL A 44 6.39 -13.36 -17.79
N GLU A 45 7.22 -13.72 -18.77
CA GLU A 45 6.75 -14.26 -20.05
C GLU A 45 6.39 -15.74 -19.92
N HIS A 46 5.18 -16.11 -20.33
CA HIS A 46 4.73 -17.50 -20.38
C HIS A 46 3.88 -17.75 -21.61
N ARG A 47 4.36 -18.62 -22.52
CA ARG A 47 3.63 -19.04 -23.74
C ARG A 47 3.13 -17.86 -24.60
N GLY A 48 3.95 -16.81 -24.74
CA GLY A 48 3.66 -15.65 -25.59
C GLY A 48 2.73 -14.60 -24.97
N ARG A 49 2.52 -14.65 -23.65
CA ARG A 49 1.82 -13.62 -22.89
C ARG A 49 2.58 -13.26 -21.61
N THR A 50 2.52 -12.00 -21.23
CA THR A 50 3.02 -11.53 -19.93
C THR A 50 2.00 -11.83 -18.84
N ILE A 51 2.43 -12.54 -17.80
CA ILE A 51 1.59 -12.94 -16.67
C ILE A 51 2.19 -12.44 -15.35
N CYS A 52 1.37 -12.32 -14.32
CA CYS A 52 1.87 -12.04 -12.97
C CYS A 52 2.35 -13.35 -12.34
N ALA A 53 3.64 -13.42 -12.02
CA ALA A 53 4.26 -14.64 -11.48
C ALA A 53 3.58 -15.09 -10.18
N GLU A 54 3.34 -14.16 -9.26
CA GLU A 54 2.84 -14.45 -7.92
C GLU A 54 1.37 -14.86 -7.94
N CYS A 55 0.55 -14.19 -8.77
CA CYS A 55 -0.85 -14.57 -8.94
C CYS A 55 -1.01 -15.91 -9.67
N SER A 56 -0.09 -16.23 -10.57
CA SER A 56 -0.11 -17.47 -11.36
C SER A 56 0.61 -18.63 -10.67
N ALA A 57 1.22 -18.41 -9.49
CA ALA A 57 2.10 -19.37 -8.83
C ALA A 57 3.17 -19.91 -9.80
N TRP A 58 3.93 -18.98 -10.41
CA TRP A 58 4.98 -19.30 -11.36
C TRP A 58 6.16 -20.00 -10.70
N ALA A 59 6.50 -21.18 -11.22
CA ALA A 59 7.61 -22.02 -10.76
C ALA A 59 8.58 -22.33 -11.90
N GLY A 60 9.14 -21.30 -12.53
CA GLY A 60 10.29 -21.45 -13.45
C GLY A 60 10.02 -22.20 -14.76
N GLY A 61 8.79 -22.14 -15.26
CA GLY A 61 8.39 -22.78 -16.54
C GLY A 61 6.93 -23.23 -16.57
N SER A 62 6.33 -23.40 -15.39
CA SER A 62 4.93 -23.78 -15.20
C SER A 62 4.23 -22.84 -14.21
N THR A 63 2.91 -22.85 -14.24
CA THR A 63 2.01 -22.15 -13.32
C THR A 63 1.18 -23.19 -12.57
N ASP A 64 1.17 -23.14 -11.24
CA ASP A 64 0.30 -24.02 -10.43
C ASP A 64 -1.14 -23.50 -10.33
N LYS A 65 -1.38 -22.27 -10.83
CA LYS A 65 -2.70 -21.66 -10.97
C LYS A 65 -2.95 -21.26 -12.43
N PRO A 66 -4.23 -21.04 -12.83
CA PRO A 66 -4.52 -20.45 -14.13
C PRO A 66 -3.70 -19.16 -14.36
N PRO A 67 -3.07 -18.97 -15.53
CA PRO A 67 -2.24 -17.80 -15.79
C PRO A 67 -3.04 -16.50 -15.66
N ALA A 68 -2.64 -15.68 -14.70
CA ALA A 68 -3.22 -14.36 -14.44
C ALA A 68 -2.46 -13.29 -15.23
N ASP A 69 -3.17 -12.41 -15.94
CA ASP A 69 -2.55 -11.32 -16.70
C ASP A 69 -1.72 -10.40 -15.81
N HIS A 70 -0.67 -9.82 -16.39
CA HIS A 70 0.00 -8.65 -15.84
C HIS A 70 -0.31 -7.42 -16.71
N PRO A 71 -0.78 -6.28 -16.14
CA PRO A 71 -1.02 -6.04 -14.72
C PRO A 71 -2.22 -6.84 -14.18
N CYS A 72 -2.03 -7.46 -13.01
CA CYS A 72 -3.08 -8.25 -12.35
C CYS A 72 -4.08 -7.34 -11.60
N ASN A 73 -5.18 -7.90 -11.11
CA ASN A 73 -6.21 -7.14 -10.40
C ASN A 73 -5.67 -6.37 -9.18
N THR A 74 -4.69 -6.93 -8.45
CA THR A 74 -4.02 -6.22 -7.35
C THR A 74 -3.33 -4.97 -7.86
N ILE A 75 -2.53 -5.07 -8.94
CA ILE A 75 -1.80 -3.93 -9.51
C ILE A 75 -2.74 -2.90 -10.13
N LYS A 76 -3.83 -3.35 -10.76
CA LYS A 76 -4.89 -2.47 -11.28
C LYS A 76 -5.59 -1.71 -10.15
N ALA A 77 -5.86 -2.38 -9.02
CA ALA A 77 -6.53 -1.79 -7.87
C ALA A 77 -5.68 -0.70 -7.17
N LEU A 78 -4.34 -0.80 -7.26
CA LEU A 78 -3.43 0.25 -6.78
C LEU A 78 -3.47 1.53 -7.63
N GLY A 79 -4.23 1.57 -8.74
CA GLY A 79 -4.30 2.70 -9.65
C GLY A 79 -3.03 2.87 -10.50
N GLY A 80 -3.12 3.73 -11.52
CA GLY A 80 -1.97 4.10 -12.35
C GLY A 80 -1.04 5.05 -11.60
N GLN A 81 0.20 4.65 -11.36
CA GLN A 81 1.32 5.59 -11.44
C GLN A 81 1.92 5.47 -12.83
N GLU A 82 1.20 5.96 -13.85
CA GLU A 82 1.76 6.37 -15.15
C GLU A 82 0.83 7.45 -15.74
N ALA A 83 0.95 8.70 -15.27
CA ALA A 83 0.67 9.93 -16.04
C ALA A 83 1.00 11.20 -15.22
N SER A 84 2.02 11.93 -15.73
CA SER A 84 2.59 13.23 -15.33
C SER A 84 3.53 13.26 -14.13
#